data_AF-A0A962V7E2-F1
#
_entry.id   AF-A0A962V7E2-F1
#
_cell.length_a   1.000
_cell.length_b   1.000
_cell.length_c   1.000
_cell.angle_alpha   90.00
_cell.angle_beta   90.00
_cell.angle_gamma   90.00
#
_symmetry.space_group_name_H-M   'P 1'
#
loop_
_entity.id
_entity.type
_entity.pdbx_description
1 polymer ?
#
loop_
_entity_poly.entity_id
_entity_poly.type
_entity_poly.pdbx_seq_one_letter_code
_entity_poly.pdbx_strand_id
1 'polypeptide(L)'
;PWNYQLNCPRSVYHGTESLDIRIWGRRRLLILERLIPIADKFTAYFLGSGLPSFFVADLGDMSFTLGLSGWTANDWSRLGAFDLMAPRAEVDEFTRSRVFNALKETWQESADSLARRLELDRNVVLGALGAYTQAGRAIYDMNQGVYRIRELSREPLPLEALRFASPQEENANRFVAANLVKLQVEAGAEHLTLSGTVRDAGQQYQPRVVLDSDERMIRGSCSCSFYIRNKLHRGPCEHMLALRAMHSRQSATQRAH
;
A
#
# COMPACT_ATOMS: atom_id res chain seq x y z
N PRO A 1 30.08 -5.07 -9.94
CA PRO A 1 30.46 -5.76 -8.69
C PRO A 1 29.26 -6.46 -8.06
N TRP A 2 29.19 -7.77 -8.22
CA TRP A 2 28.21 -8.65 -7.57
C TRP A 2 28.89 -9.26 -6.32
N ASN A 3 28.13 -9.70 -5.32
CA ASN A 3 28.64 -10.35 -4.10
C ASN A 3 29.53 -9.49 -3.18
N TYR A 4 29.36 -8.17 -3.18
CA TYR A 4 29.99 -7.33 -2.15
C TYR A 4 29.22 -7.49 -0.83
N GLN A 5 29.87 -8.09 0.17
CA GLN A 5 29.29 -8.30 1.49
C GLN A 5 29.71 -7.17 2.43
N LEU A 6 28.72 -6.50 3.01
CA LEU A 6 28.91 -5.52 4.07
C LEU A 6 28.53 -6.18 5.40
N ASN A 7 29.51 -6.30 6.28
CA ASN A 7 29.27 -6.76 7.65
C ASN A 7 28.92 -5.55 8.52
N CYS A 8 27.75 -5.58 9.15
CA CYS A 8 27.25 -4.53 10.02
C CYS A 8 27.36 -4.96 11.49
N PRO A 9 28.52 -4.86 12.15
CA PRO A 9 28.74 -5.40 13.50
C PRO A 9 27.87 -4.73 14.57
N ARG A 10 27.39 -3.50 14.30
CA ARG A 10 26.51 -2.74 15.20
C ARG A 10 25.01 -3.01 14.97
N SER A 11 24.66 -3.87 14.01
CA SER A 11 23.29 -4.21 13.67
C SER A 11 23.04 -5.68 13.97
N VAL A 12 22.59 -5.98 15.19
CA VAL A 12 22.31 -7.34 15.62
C VAL A 12 20.89 -7.72 15.19
N TYR A 13 20.77 -8.80 14.41
CA TYR A 13 19.49 -9.40 14.11
C TYR A 13 19.11 -10.35 15.26
N HIS A 14 17.97 -10.09 15.90
CA HIS A 14 17.50 -10.85 17.07
C HIS A 14 16.49 -11.96 16.74
N GLY A 15 16.22 -12.21 15.45
CA GLY A 15 15.31 -13.28 15.06
C GLY A 15 15.93 -14.66 15.17
N THR A 16 15.07 -15.67 15.21
CA THR A 16 15.46 -17.07 15.43
C THR A 16 16.01 -17.76 14.18
N GLU A 17 15.75 -17.22 12.99
CA GLU A 17 16.11 -17.83 11.70
C GLU A 17 16.81 -16.84 10.79
N SER A 18 17.73 -17.33 9.95
CA SER A 18 18.37 -16.50 8.93
C SER A 18 17.35 -16.08 7.86
N LEU A 19 17.31 -14.79 7.54
CA LEU A 19 16.39 -14.24 6.54
C LEU A 19 17.16 -13.59 5.39
N ASP A 20 16.81 -13.99 4.17
CA ASP A 20 17.29 -13.36 2.94
C ASP A 20 16.24 -12.38 2.40
N ILE A 21 16.57 -11.09 2.41
CA ILE A 21 15.69 -10.03 1.88
C ILE A 21 16.27 -9.49 0.58
N ARG A 22 15.51 -9.64 -0.51
CA ARG A 22 15.87 -9.07 -1.82
C ARG A 22 15.20 -7.71 -2.01
N ILE A 23 15.99 -6.76 -2.50
CA ILE A 23 15.55 -5.39 -2.82
C ILE A 23 15.86 -5.04 -4.28
N TRP A 24 14.99 -4.25 -4.90
CA TRP A 24 15.10 -3.84 -6.30
C TRP A 24 15.29 -2.34 -6.45
N GLY A 25 15.88 -1.95 -7.58
CA GLY A 25 16.07 -0.54 -7.91
C GLY A 25 17.13 0.15 -7.05
N ARG A 26 18.24 -0.54 -6.72
CA ARG A 26 19.35 -0.03 -5.88
C ARG A 26 19.92 1.33 -6.32
N ARG A 27 19.80 1.68 -7.62
CA ARG A 27 20.21 3.00 -8.12
C ARG A 27 19.47 4.15 -7.43
N ARG A 28 18.24 3.92 -6.95
CA ARG A 28 17.47 4.92 -6.19
C ARG A 28 18.11 5.27 -4.85
N LEU A 29 18.99 4.41 -4.30
CA LEU A 29 19.73 4.71 -3.09
C LEU A 29 20.77 5.82 -3.28
N LEU A 30 21.16 6.12 -4.52
CA LEU A 30 22.08 7.23 -4.82
C LEU A 30 21.49 8.60 -4.43
N ILE A 31 20.17 8.70 -4.20
CA ILE A 31 19.57 9.90 -3.62
C ILE A 31 20.19 10.24 -2.25
N LEU A 32 20.64 9.22 -1.50
CA LEU A 32 21.28 9.38 -0.19
C LEU A 32 22.76 9.77 -0.28
N GLU A 33 23.37 9.78 -1.47
CA GLU A 33 24.81 10.00 -1.63
C GLU A 33 25.29 11.29 -0.97
N ARG A 34 24.53 12.38 -1.12
CA ARG A 34 24.86 13.69 -0.54
C ARG A 34 24.68 13.76 0.97
N LEU A 35 24.01 12.78 1.57
CA LEU A 35 23.81 12.69 3.02
C LEU A 35 24.90 11.89 3.71
N ILE A 36 25.64 11.03 2.97
CA ILE A 36 26.70 10.19 3.53
C ILE A 36 27.73 10.99 4.36
N PRO A 37 28.22 12.16 3.92
CA PRO A 37 29.26 12.88 4.66
C PRO A 37 28.78 13.55 5.96
N ILE A 38 27.47 13.76 6.11
CA ILE A 38 26.87 14.53 7.21
C ILE A 38 25.99 13.67 8.11
N ALA A 39 25.78 12.40 7.78
CA ALA A 39 24.95 11.50 8.55
C ALA A 39 25.78 10.71 9.57
N ASP A 40 25.31 10.69 10.81
CA ASP A 40 25.92 9.92 11.90
C ASP A 40 25.66 8.41 11.72
N LYS A 41 24.45 8.07 11.25
CA LYS A 41 24.06 6.69 10.94
C LYS A 41 22.95 6.63 9.88
N PHE A 42 22.87 5.47 9.23
CA PHE A 42 21.71 5.08 8.44
C PHE A 42 21.03 3.87 9.09
N THR A 43 19.70 3.93 9.22
CA THR A 43 18.88 2.79 9.65
C THR A 43 18.02 2.33 8.47
N ALA A 44 18.17 1.06 8.08
CA ALA A 44 17.38 0.47 7.01
C ALA A 44 16.28 -0.41 7.60
N TYR A 45 15.04 -0.13 7.22
CA TYR A 45 13.88 -0.92 7.58
C TYR A 45 13.43 -1.71 6.36
N PHE A 46 13.38 -3.03 6.51
CA PHE A 46 12.91 -3.96 5.49
C PHE A 46 11.68 -4.69 5.98
N LEU A 47 10.58 -4.58 5.24
CA LEU A 47 9.32 -5.24 5.58
C LEU A 47 9.23 -6.67 5.03
N GLY A 48 10.17 -7.06 4.15
CA GLY A 48 10.24 -8.36 3.50
C GLY A 48 10.71 -8.24 2.05
N SER A 49 10.90 -9.39 1.39
CA SER A 49 11.37 -9.42 -0.01
C SER A 49 10.33 -8.80 -0.95
N GLY A 50 10.73 -7.75 -1.66
CA GLY A 50 9.86 -7.06 -2.64
C GLY A 50 8.81 -6.15 -2.02
N LEU A 51 8.86 -5.96 -0.69
CA LEU A 51 8.04 -4.99 0.02
C LEU A 51 8.76 -3.62 0.08
N PRO A 52 8.06 -2.54 0.47
CA PRO A 52 8.67 -1.25 0.67
C PRO A 52 9.86 -1.31 1.63
N SER A 53 10.86 -0.51 1.34
CA SER A 53 12.05 -0.36 2.18
C SER A 53 12.21 1.11 2.55
N PHE A 54 12.63 1.36 3.79
CA PHE A 54 12.82 2.72 4.30
C PHE A 54 14.25 2.88 4.78
N PHE A 55 14.85 4.01 4.42
CA PHE A 55 16.21 4.36 4.81
C PHE A 55 16.15 5.68 5.56
N VAL A 56 16.47 5.64 6.85
CA VAL A 56 16.48 6.83 7.72
C VAL A 56 17.92 7.25 7.93
N ALA A 57 18.27 8.43 7.45
CA ALA A 57 19.53 9.11 7.75
C ALA A 57 19.36 9.96 9.01
N ASP A 58 20.20 9.71 10.00
CA ASP A 58 20.32 10.52 11.21
C ASP A 58 21.37 11.60 10.95
N LEU A 59 20.96 12.87 11.03
CA LEU A 59 21.80 14.05 10.79
C LEU A 59 22.00 14.86 12.09
N GLY A 60 21.81 14.24 13.25
CA GLY A 60 21.83 14.90 14.56
C GLY A 60 20.50 15.59 14.86
N ASP A 61 20.42 16.89 14.60
CA ASP A 61 19.21 17.70 14.87
C ASP A 61 18.08 17.43 13.86
N MET A 62 18.38 16.73 12.78
CA MET A 62 17.43 16.42 11.71
C MET A 62 17.49 14.95 11.35
N SER A 63 16.38 14.43 10.82
CA SER A 63 16.35 13.11 10.20
C SER A 63 15.74 13.19 8.81
N PHE A 64 16.29 12.40 7.88
CA PHE A 64 15.77 12.28 6.52
C PHE A 64 15.33 10.84 6.27
N THR A 65 14.06 10.64 5.92
CA THR A 65 13.52 9.31 5.62
C THR A 65 13.25 9.16 4.12
N LEU A 66 13.95 8.24 3.47
CA LEU A 66 13.68 7.82 2.10
C LEU A 66 12.84 6.54 2.10
N GLY A 67 11.58 6.65 1.68
CA GLY A 67 10.72 5.50 1.40
C GLY A 67 10.83 5.07 -0.05
N LEU A 68 11.20 3.82 -0.30
CA LEU A 68 11.24 3.22 -1.63
C LEU A 68 10.16 2.15 -1.75
N SER A 69 9.31 2.28 -2.76
CA SER A 69 8.41 1.19 -3.17
C SER A 69 9.22 -0.05 -3.56
N GLY A 70 8.75 -1.23 -3.16
CA GLY A 70 9.41 -2.51 -3.47
C GLY A 70 9.56 -2.77 -4.97
N TRP A 71 8.61 -2.27 -5.78
CA TRP A 71 8.59 -2.41 -7.24
C TRP A 71 8.59 -1.04 -7.91
N THR A 72 9.46 -0.87 -8.91
CA THR A 72 9.64 0.38 -9.67
C THR A 72 8.51 0.69 -10.66
N ALA A 73 7.50 -0.18 -10.80
CA ALA A 73 6.58 -0.15 -11.93
C ALA A 73 5.09 -0.30 -11.59
N ASN A 74 4.68 0.07 -10.38
CA ASN A 74 3.27 0.02 -10.01
C ASN A 74 2.52 1.32 -10.38
N ASP A 75 2.70 1.80 -11.61
CA ASP A 75 2.21 3.13 -12.03
C ASP A 75 0.75 3.14 -12.49
N TRP A 76 0.05 2.01 -12.49
CA TRP A 76 -1.33 1.96 -13.01
C TRP A 76 -2.32 1.24 -12.10
N SER A 77 -1.86 0.77 -10.94
CA SER A 77 -2.76 0.38 -9.87
C SER A 77 -2.15 0.78 -8.54
N ARG A 78 -2.74 1.83 -7.94
CA ARG A 78 -2.67 2.08 -6.50
C ARG A 78 -3.19 0.92 -5.64
N LEU A 79 -3.47 -0.25 -6.22
CA LEU A 79 -3.52 -1.55 -5.54
C LEU A 79 -2.14 -2.01 -5.02
N GLY A 80 -1.26 -1.07 -4.63
CA GLY A 80 -0.35 -1.33 -3.53
C GLY A 80 -1.21 -1.48 -2.28
N ALA A 81 -1.80 -2.65 -2.13
CA ALA A 81 -2.59 -3.14 -1.02
C ALA A 81 -1.80 -3.20 0.31
N PHE A 82 -0.84 -2.30 0.53
CA PHE A 82 -0.13 -2.17 1.80
C PHE A 82 -1.09 -1.74 2.90
N ASP A 83 -2.06 -0.89 2.55
CA ASP A 83 -3.15 -0.50 3.43
C ASP A 83 -4.12 -1.65 3.77
N LEU A 84 -4.21 -2.67 2.90
CA LEU A 84 -5.00 -3.88 3.17
C LEU A 84 -4.31 -4.81 4.19
N MET A 85 -3.01 -4.63 4.44
CA MET A 85 -2.27 -5.34 5.49
C MET A 85 -2.28 -4.60 6.83
N ALA A 86 -2.71 -3.34 6.86
CA ALA A 86 -2.94 -2.63 8.11
C ALA A 86 -4.19 -3.22 8.78
N PRO A 87 -4.19 -3.43 10.11
CA PRO A 87 -5.37 -3.89 10.84
C PRO A 87 -6.54 -2.94 10.57
N ARG A 88 -7.52 -3.39 9.78
CA ARG A 88 -8.81 -2.72 9.62
C ARG A 88 -9.67 -3.05 10.81
N ALA A 89 -9.27 -2.60 11.99
CA ALA A 89 -10.24 -2.49 13.05
C ALA A 89 -11.26 -1.46 12.57
N GLU A 90 -12.51 -1.87 12.33
CA GLU A 90 -13.62 -0.94 12.18
C GLU A 90 -13.81 -0.28 13.55
N VAL A 91 -13.14 0.87 13.73
CA VAL A 91 -13.27 1.69 14.92
C VAL A 91 -14.42 2.66 14.70
N ASP A 92 -15.36 2.70 15.62
CA ASP A 92 -16.48 3.62 15.58
C ASP A 92 -16.00 5.09 15.63
N GLU A 93 -16.80 6.00 15.07
CA GLU A 93 -16.42 7.41 14.92
C GLU A 93 -16.14 8.11 16.26
N PHE A 94 -16.82 7.69 17.33
CA PHE A 94 -16.65 8.27 18.66
C PHE A 94 -15.28 7.90 19.23
N THR A 95 -14.92 6.61 19.20
CA THR A 95 -13.60 6.14 19.64
C THR A 95 -12.50 6.74 18.77
N ARG A 96 -12.72 6.83 17.46
CA ARG A 96 -11.78 7.46 16.51
C ARG A 96 -11.51 8.92 16.91
N SER A 97 -12.57 9.70 17.13
CA SER A 97 -12.48 11.09 17.55
C SER A 97 -11.80 11.26 18.91
N ARG A 98 -12.06 10.37 19.86
CA ARG A 98 -11.41 10.35 21.18
C ARG A 98 -9.89 10.18 21.07
N VAL A 99 -9.42 9.22 20.26
CA VAL A 99 -7.99 8.99 20.01
C VAL A 99 -7.34 10.22 19.37
N PHE A 100 -8.01 10.83 18.39
CA PHE A 100 -7.46 12.01 17.71
C PHE A 100 -7.38 13.25 18.59
N ASN A 101 -8.41 13.50 19.40
CA ASN A 101 -8.41 14.62 20.33
C ASN A 101 -7.33 14.45 21.40
N ALA A 102 -7.13 13.23 21.89
CA ALA A 102 -6.03 12.92 22.79
C ALA A 102 -4.66 13.21 22.14
N LEU A 103 -4.44 12.79 20.90
CA LEU A 103 -3.21 13.09 20.17
C LEU A 103 -3.04 14.60 19.90
N LYS A 104 -4.12 15.37 19.77
CA LYS A 104 -4.08 16.84 19.65
C LYS A 104 -3.59 17.56 20.90
N GLU A 105 -3.78 16.97 22.08
CA GLU A 105 -3.28 17.56 23.34
C GLU A 105 -1.76 17.48 23.44
N THR A 106 -1.18 16.36 23.02
CA THR A 106 0.27 16.07 23.12
C THR A 106 1.03 16.40 21.84
N TRP A 107 0.34 16.59 20.72
CA TRP A 107 0.84 16.81 19.35
C TRP A 107 1.64 15.64 18.74
N GLN A 108 2.36 14.89 19.57
CA GLN A 108 3.08 13.68 19.21
C GLN A 108 2.96 12.64 20.33
N GLU A 109 2.63 11.40 19.98
CA GLU A 109 2.52 10.31 20.96
C GLU A 109 2.62 8.94 20.29
N SER A 110 3.17 7.93 20.99
CA SER A 110 3.20 6.55 20.50
C SER A 110 1.83 5.87 20.68
N ALA A 111 1.54 4.88 19.83
CA ALA A 111 0.29 4.12 19.95
C ALA A 111 0.17 3.42 21.32
N ASP A 112 1.29 2.92 21.86
CA ASP A 112 1.34 2.26 23.18
C ASP A 112 1.11 3.24 24.35
N SER A 113 1.52 4.50 24.22
CA SER A 113 1.22 5.54 25.21
C SER A 113 -0.25 5.95 25.15
N LEU A 114 -0.78 6.19 23.95
CA LEU A 114 -2.19 6.52 23.74
C LEU A 114 -3.13 5.41 24.22
N ALA A 115 -2.80 4.14 23.92
CA ALA A 115 -3.57 2.98 24.38
C ALA A 115 -3.66 2.92 25.90
N ARG A 116 -2.53 3.13 26.60
CA ARG A 116 -2.49 3.17 28.07
C ARG A 116 -3.27 4.37 28.63
N ARG A 117 -3.10 5.56 28.06
CA ARG A 117 -3.75 6.80 28.53
C ARG A 117 -5.27 6.79 28.33
N LEU A 118 -5.74 6.17 27.26
CA LEU A 118 -7.17 6.12 26.92
C LEU A 118 -7.86 4.84 27.41
N GLU A 119 -7.09 3.91 27.99
CA GLU A 119 -7.56 2.58 28.39
C GLU A 119 -8.23 1.84 27.22
N LEU A 120 -7.61 1.90 26.04
CA LEU A 120 -8.07 1.28 24.80
C LEU A 120 -7.14 0.17 24.36
N ASP A 121 -7.68 -0.83 23.67
CA ASP A 121 -6.85 -1.85 23.01
C ASP A 121 -5.91 -1.20 21.98
N ARG A 122 -4.67 -1.67 21.94
CA ARG A 122 -3.65 -1.13 21.05
C ARG A 122 -4.05 -1.21 19.58
N ASN A 123 -4.74 -2.27 19.15
CA ASN A 123 -5.17 -2.43 17.77
C ASN A 123 -6.27 -1.43 17.40
N VAL A 124 -7.14 -1.09 18.36
CA VAL A 124 -8.16 -0.04 18.18
C VAL A 124 -7.49 1.32 17.99
N VAL A 125 -6.49 1.65 18.81
CA VAL A 125 -5.72 2.90 18.67
C VAL A 125 -4.98 2.94 17.33
N LEU A 126 -4.32 1.85 16.92
CA LEU A 126 -3.64 1.76 15.63
C LEU A 126 -4.61 1.87 14.45
N GLY A 127 -5.79 1.26 14.53
CA GLY A 127 -6.84 1.38 13.52
C GLY A 127 -7.31 2.83 13.36
N ALA A 128 -7.56 3.52 14.48
CA ALA A 128 -7.95 4.93 14.47
C ALA A 128 -6.85 5.84 13.89
N LEU A 129 -5.61 5.68 14.35
CA LEU A 129 -4.47 6.46 13.86
C LEU A 129 -4.19 6.19 12.37
N GLY A 130 -4.30 4.94 11.93
CA GLY A 130 -4.20 4.55 10.53
C GLY A 130 -5.24 5.25 9.66
N ALA A 131 -6.50 5.28 10.10
CA ALA A 131 -7.57 6.01 9.41
C ALA A 131 -7.26 7.51 9.29
N TYR A 132 -6.70 8.14 10.32
CA TYR A 132 -6.30 9.55 10.25
C TYR A 132 -5.03 9.79 9.42
N THR A 133 -4.13 8.81 9.34
CA THR A 133 -2.99 8.87 8.42
C THR A 133 -3.45 8.80 6.96
N GLN A 134 -4.37 7.90 6.63
CA GLN A 134 -5.03 7.88 5.32
C GLN A 134 -5.78 9.19 5.04
N ALA A 135 -6.38 9.77 6.07
CA ALA A 135 -7.06 11.07 6.00
C ALA A 135 -6.13 12.27 5.79
N GLY A 136 -4.81 12.08 5.87
CA GLY A 136 -3.84 13.18 5.86
C GLY A 136 -4.00 14.12 7.06
N ARG A 137 -4.43 13.59 8.22
CA ARG A 137 -4.64 14.32 9.48
C ARG A 137 -3.61 13.95 10.56
N ALA A 138 -2.97 12.80 10.41
CA ALA A 138 -1.86 12.34 11.24
C ALA A 138 -0.75 11.78 10.36
N ILE A 139 0.48 11.75 10.85
CA ILE A 139 1.61 11.11 10.18
C ILE A 139 2.39 10.25 11.18
N TYR A 140 2.87 9.10 10.74
CA TYR A 140 3.77 8.28 11.54
C TYR A 140 5.22 8.73 11.33
N ASP A 141 5.89 9.08 12.43
CA ASP A 141 7.31 9.40 12.48
C ASP A 141 8.09 8.12 12.80
N MET A 142 8.72 7.54 11.78
CA MET A 142 9.51 6.32 11.91
C MET A 142 10.77 6.50 12.78
N ASN A 143 11.33 7.71 12.85
CA ASN A 143 12.55 7.96 13.62
C ASN A 143 12.28 7.89 15.13
N GLN A 144 11.14 8.44 15.56
CA GLN A 144 10.77 8.51 16.97
C GLN A 144 9.75 7.44 17.40
N GLY A 145 9.17 6.71 16.46
CA GLY A 145 8.16 5.69 16.75
C GLY A 145 6.83 6.26 17.27
N VAL A 146 6.48 7.47 16.83
CA VAL A 146 5.30 8.21 17.31
C VAL A 146 4.41 8.65 16.15
N TYR A 147 3.13 8.86 16.44
CA TYR A 147 2.23 9.57 15.54
C TYR A 147 2.25 11.05 15.85
N ARG A 148 2.17 11.89 14.83
CA ARG A 148 2.11 13.36 14.94
C ARG A 148 0.84 13.87 14.30
N ILE A 149 0.24 14.90 14.88
CA ILE A 149 -0.82 15.65 14.22
C ILE A 149 -0.23 16.37 13.00
N ARG A 150 -0.91 16.23 11.86
CA ARG A 150 -0.57 16.93 10.64
C ARG A 150 -1.81 17.04 9.77
N GLU A 151 -2.50 18.17 9.80
CA GLU A 151 -3.61 18.42 8.87
C GLU A 151 -3.04 18.94 7.54
N LEU A 152 -3.15 18.12 6.48
CA LEU A 152 -2.64 18.45 5.15
C LEU A 152 -3.44 19.58 4.47
N SER A 153 -4.72 19.72 4.82
CA SER A 153 -5.64 20.72 4.28
C SER A 153 -6.43 21.38 5.39
N ARG A 154 -6.83 22.64 5.15
CA ARG A 154 -7.70 23.40 6.06
C ARG A 154 -9.12 22.83 6.15
N GLU A 155 -9.62 22.32 5.03
CA GLU A 155 -10.90 21.63 4.96
C GLU A 155 -10.67 20.12 4.93
N PRO A 156 -11.51 19.30 5.58
CA PRO A 156 -11.38 17.85 5.53
C PRO A 156 -11.37 17.33 4.10
N LEU A 157 -10.38 16.48 3.78
CA LEU A 157 -10.32 15.84 2.47
C LEU A 157 -11.55 14.94 2.27
N PRO A 158 -12.20 14.97 1.09
CA PRO A 158 -13.32 14.09 0.79
C PRO A 158 -12.79 12.67 0.50
N LEU A 159 -12.48 11.92 1.55
CA LEU A 159 -11.80 10.62 1.45
C LEU A 159 -12.59 9.61 0.62
N GLU A 160 -13.92 9.69 0.66
CA GLU A 160 -14.80 8.87 -0.16
C GLU A 160 -14.57 9.12 -1.65
N ALA A 161 -14.42 10.39 -2.06
CA ALA A 161 -14.12 10.77 -3.44
C ALA A 161 -12.66 10.49 -3.83
N LEU A 162 -11.73 10.49 -2.88
CA LEU A 162 -10.30 10.23 -3.12
C LEU A 162 -9.92 8.75 -3.03
N ARG A 163 -10.86 7.89 -2.58
CA ARG A 163 -10.63 6.44 -2.41
C ARG A 163 -10.24 5.75 -3.71
N PHE A 164 -10.75 6.25 -4.83
CA PHE A 164 -10.52 5.67 -6.15
C PHE A 164 -9.82 6.68 -7.06
N ALA A 165 -8.84 6.22 -7.85
CA ALA A 165 -8.11 7.08 -8.78
C ALA A 165 -8.96 7.46 -10.01
N SER A 166 -10.03 6.72 -10.27
CA SER A 166 -10.95 6.96 -11.38
C SER A 166 -12.35 6.38 -11.12
N PRO A 167 -13.39 6.89 -11.83
CA PRO A 167 -14.72 6.29 -11.80
C PRO A 167 -14.73 4.82 -12.25
N GLN A 168 -13.80 4.41 -13.11
CA GLN A 168 -13.67 3.02 -13.55
C GLN A 168 -13.20 2.12 -12.38
N GLU A 169 -12.30 2.61 -11.53
CA GLU A 169 -11.82 1.88 -10.35
C GLU A 169 -12.89 1.79 -9.25
N GLU A 170 -13.66 2.86 -9.06
CA GLU A 170 -14.82 2.86 -8.16
C GLU A 170 -15.85 1.80 -8.57
N ASN A 171 -16.26 1.80 -9.84
CA ASN A 171 -17.20 0.82 -10.38
C ASN A 171 -16.66 -0.61 -10.28
N ALA A 172 -15.38 -0.82 -10.58
CA ALA A 172 -14.73 -2.12 -10.43
C ALA A 172 -14.84 -2.65 -8.98
N ASN A 173 -14.54 -1.80 -7.99
CA ASN A 173 -14.67 -2.17 -6.58
C ASN A 173 -16.13 -2.46 -6.19
N ARG A 174 -17.09 -1.70 -6.70
CA ARG A 174 -18.52 -1.96 -6.50
C ARG A 174 -18.94 -3.33 -7.02
N PHE A 175 -18.48 -3.74 -8.20
CA PHE A 175 -18.78 -5.06 -8.76
C PHE A 175 -18.21 -6.20 -7.90
N VAL A 176 -16.98 -6.04 -7.41
CA VAL A 176 -16.34 -7.03 -6.53
C VAL A 176 -17.06 -7.10 -5.18
N ALA A 177 -17.41 -5.96 -4.58
CA ALA A 177 -18.13 -5.91 -3.30
C ALA A 177 -19.54 -6.54 -3.40
N ALA A 178 -20.21 -6.38 -4.54
CA ALA A 178 -21.52 -6.97 -4.81
C ALA A 178 -21.47 -8.45 -5.28
N ASN A 179 -20.29 -9.10 -5.25
CA ASN A 179 -20.08 -10.47 -5.74
C ASN A 179 -20.56 -10.69 -7.19
N LEU A 180 -20.43 -9.66 -8.05
CA LEU A 180 -20.84 -9.69 -9.46
C LEU A 180 -19.73 -10.14 -10.41
N VAL A 181 -18.59 -10.56 -9.87
CA VAL A 181 -17.39 -10.94 -10.61
C VAL A 181 -17.13 -12.43 -10.43
N LYS A 182 -17.06 -13.17 -11.53
CA LYS A 182 -16.52 -14.53 -11.55
C LYS A 182 -15.18 -14.50 -12.26
N LEU A 183 -14.13 -14.93 -11.57
CA LEU A 183 -12.76 -14.92 -12.05
C LEU A 183 -12.31 -16.35 -12.40
N GLN A 184 -11.63 -16.48 -13.51
CA GLN A 184 -10.84 -17.63 -13.92
C GLN A 184 -9.40 -17.18 -14.13
N VAL A 185 -8.45 -17.96 -13.60
CA VAL A 185 -7.03 -17.62 -13.61
C VAL A 185 -6.30 -18.74 -14.33
N GLU A 186 -5.57 -18.39 -15.37
CA GLU A 186 -4.71 -19.29 -16.13
C GLU A 186 -3.27 -18.81 -16.00
N ALA A 187 -2.46 -19.55 -15.24
CA ALA A 187 -1.03 -19.28 -15.09
C ALA A 187 -0.25 -19.93 -16.23
N GLY A 188 0.40 -19.11 -17.07
CA GLY A 188 1.39 -19.54 -18.05
C GLY A 188 2.82 -19.38 -17.52
N ALA A 189 3.81 -19.84 -18.30
CA ALA A 189 5.22 -19.79 -17.90
C ALA A 189 5.76 -18.37 -17.69
N GLU A 190 5.33 -17.40 -18.52
CA GLU A 190 5.79 -16.00 -18.45
C GLU A 190 4.64 -14.99 -18.27
N HIS A 191 3.38 -15.42 -18.40
CA HIS A 191 2.22 -14.55 -18.41
C HIS A 191 1.09 -15.14 -17.56
N LEU A 192 0.35 -14.27 -16.89
CA LEU A 192 -0.84 -14.61 -16.13
C LEU A 192 -2.07 -14.11 -16.88
N THR A 193 -2.97 -15.00 -17.27
CA THR A 193 -4.22 -14.61 -17.92
C THR A 193 -5.36 -14.63 -16.91
N LEU A 194 -6.04 -13.48 -16.76
CA LEU A 194 -7.28 -13.34 -16.01
C LEU A 194 -8.43 -13.26 -17.01
N SER A 195 -9.34 -14.22 -16.95
CA SER A 195 -10.57 -14.23 -17.73
C SER A 195 -11.75 -14.36 -16.78
N GLY A 196 -12.95 -13.99 -17.22
CA GLY A 196 -14.11 -14.13 -16.35
C GLY A 196 -15.34 -13.42 -16.84
N THR A 197 -16.31 -13.33 -15.95
CA THR A 197 -17.59 -12.67 -16.23
C THR A 197 -17.84 -11.60 -15.19
N VAL A 198 -18.17 -10.38 -15.64
CA VAL A 198 -18.58 -9.27 -14.78
C VAL A 198 -20.01 -8.89 -15.15
N ARG A 199 -20.91 -8.91 -14.16
CA ARG A 199 -22.27 -8.42 -14.34
C ARG A 199 -22.35 -6.94 -14.03
N ASP A 200 -22.90 -6.18 -14.97
CA ASP A 200 -23.05 -4.74 -14.88
C ASP A 200 -24.36 -4.31 -15.54
N ALA A 201 -25.19 -3.57 -14.79
CA ALA A 201 -26.53 -3.14 -15.19
C ALA A 201 -27.42 -4.25 -15.82
N GLY A 202 -27.31 -5.49 -15.32
CA GLY A 202 -28.08 -6.63 -15.82
C GLY A 202 -27.49 -7.32 -17.06
N GLN A 203 -26.43 -6.77 -17.67
CA GLN A 203 -25.69 -7.38 -18.76
C GLN A 203 -24.43 -8.08 -18.25
N GLN A 204 -24.05 -9.17 -18.92
CA GLN A 204 -22.84 -9.92 -18.59
C GLN A 204 -21.73 -9.64 -19.60
N TYR A 205 -20.61 -9.10 -19.11
CA TYR A 205 -19.41 -8.84 -19.89
C TYR A 205 -18.38 -9.93 -19.66
N GLN A 206 -17.58 -10.22 -20.69
CA GLN A 206 -16.50 -11.21 -20.65
C GLN A 206 -15.15 -10.53 -20.85
N PRO A 207 -14.64 -9.80 -19.84
CA PRO A 207 -13.30 -9.23 -19.91
C PRO A 207 -12.23 -10.33 -19.88
N ARG A 208 -11.14 -10.08 -20.58
CA ARG A 208 -9.90 -10.85 -20.53
C ARG A 208 -8.74 -9.89 -20.36
N VAL A 209 -7.82 -10.21 -19.46
CA VAL A 209 -6.63 -9.44 -19.14
C VAL A 209 -5.45 -10.40 -19.17
N VAL A 210 -4.36 -10.01 -19.83
CA VAL A 210 -3.09 -10.72 -19.77
C VAL A 210 -2.09 -9.83 -19.05
N LEU A 211 -1.51 -10.38 -17.99
CA LEU A 211 -0.50 -9.76 -17.17
C LEU A 211 0.86 -10.42 -17.46
N ASP A 212 1.94 -9.65 -17.44
CA ASP A 212 3.30 -10.20 -17.43
C ASP A 212 3.73 -10.62 -16.01
N SER A 213 4.98 -11.09 -15.87
CA SER A 213 5.57 -11.44 -14.57
C SER A 213 5.66 -10.26 -13.59
N ASP A 214 5.60 -9.02 -14.09
CA ASP A 214 5.60 -7.79 -13.29
C ASP A 214 4.16 -7.32 -12.97
N GLU A 215 3.15 -8.17 -13.20
CA GLU A 215 1.71 -7.86 -13.05
C GLU A 215 1.22 -6.68 -13.90
N ARG A 216 1.96 -6.30 -14.95
CA ARG A 216 1.55 -5.24 -15.87
C ARG A 216 0.59 -5.79 -16.92
N MET A 217 -0.44 -5.01 -17.22
CA MET A 217 -1.37 -5.36 -18.29
C MET A 217 -0.73 -5.18 -19.66
N ILE A 218 -0.32 -6.30 -20.27
CA ILE A 218 0.26 -6.31 -21.61
C ILE A 218 -0.80 -6.39 -22.70
N ARG A 219 -1.93 -7.07 -22.42
CA ARG A 219 -3.06 -7.18 -23.33
C ARG A 219 -4.36 -7.25 -22.55
N GLY A 220 -5.45 -6.90 -23.23
CA GLY A 220 -6.76 -7.32 -22.77
C GLY A 220 -7.85 -6.92 -23.72
N SER A 221 -9.02 -7.52 -23.51
CA SER A 221 -10.20 -7.38 -24.33
C SER A 221 -11.45 -7.36 -23.47
N CYS A 222 -12.42 -6.54 -23.83
CA CYS A 222 -13.74 -6.53 -23.20
C CYS A 222 -14.80 -6.23 -24.27
N SER A 223 -16.03 -6.69 -24.04
CA SER A 223 -17.18 -6.39 -24.89
C SER A 223 -17.92 -5.09 -24.52
N CYS A 224 -17.41 -4.31 -23.56
CA CYS A 224 -18.07 -3.08 -23.11
C CYS A 224 -17.85 -1.90 -24.07
N SER A 225 -18.79 -0.94 -24.04
CA SER A 225 -18.76 0.23 -24.92
C SER A 225 -17.52 1.11 -24.71
N PHE A 226 -16.97 1.16 -23.49
CA PHE A 226 -15.74 1.90 -23.18
C PHE A 226 -14.54 1.32 -23.91
N TYR A 227 -14.35 0.00 -23.83
CA TYR A 227 -13.26 -0.70 -24.50
C TYR A 227 -13.42 -0.70 -26.03
N ILE A 228 -14.65 -0.86 -26.54
CA ILE A 228 -14.89 -0.81 -27.98
C ILE A 228 -14.47 0.54 -28.57
N ARG A 229 -14.79 1.65 -27.87
CA ARG A 229 -14.46 3.01 -28.32
C ARG A 229 -13.00 3.40 -28.09
N ASN A 230 -12.41 3.03 -26.96
CA ASN A 230 -11.10 3.56 -26.53
C ASN A 230 -9.98 2.52 -26.54
N LYS A 231 -10.30 1.23 -26.69
CA LYS A 231 -9.40 0.11 -26.43
C LYS A 231 -8.71 0.31 -25.07
N LEU A 232 -7.38 0.22 -25.04
CA LEU A 232 -6.57 0.51 -23.85
C LEU A 232 -5.93 1.92 -23.88
N HIS A 233 -6.23 2.74 -24.90
CA HIS A 233 -5.61 4.07 -25.05
C HIS A 233 -6.01 5.05 -23.93
N ARG A 234 -7.20 4.85 -23.33
CA ARG A 234 -7.64 5.59 -22.12
C ARG A 234 -7.61 4.73 -20.86
N GLY A 235 -6.76 3.69 -20.86
CA GLY A 235 -6.66 2.72 -19.78
C GLY A 235 -7.71 1.60 -19.86
N PRO A 236 -7.65 0.64 -18.91
CA PRO A 236 -8.59 -0.47 -18.84
C PRO A 236 -9.99 -0.02 -18.42
N CYS A 237 -11.01 -0.72 -18.90
CA CYS A 237 -12.38 -0.53 -18.43
C CYS A 237 -12.58 -1.08 -17.01
N GLU A 238 -13.67 -0.65 -16.37
CA GLU A 238 -14.13 -1.09 -15.06
C GLU A 238 -14.23 -2.62 -14.93
N HIS A 239 -14.64 -3.35 -15.97
CA HIS A 239 -14.75 -4.82 -15.93
C HIS A 239 -13.38 -5.51 -15.87
N MET A 240 -12.39 -4.98 -16.59
CA MET A 240 -11.01 -5.50 -16.57
C MET A 240 -10.35 -5.20 -15.22
N LEU A 241 -10.58 -4.01 -14.67
CA LEU A 241 -10.15 -3.65 -13.33
C LEU A 241 -10.81 -4.53 -12.26
N ALA A 242 -12.09 -4.90 -12.43
CA ALA A 242 -12.80 -5.77 -11.50
C ALA A 242 -12.19 -7.18 -11.43
N LEU A 243 -11.81 -7.78 -12.56
CA LEU A 243 -11.08 -9.06 -12.56
C LEU A 243 -9.76 -8.96 -11.78
N ARG A 244 -9.01 -7.89 -11.99
CA ARG A 244 -7.72 -7.67 -11.32
C ARG A 244 -7.88 -7.46 -9.82
N ALA A 245 -8.88 -6.69 -9.40
CA ALA A 245 -9.21 -6.48 -7.99
C ALA A 245 -9.66 -7.79 -7.31
N MET A 246 -10.47 -8.62 -7.98
CA MET A 246 -10.88 -9.92 -7.47
C MET A 246 -9.70 -10.87 -7.31
N HIS A 247 -8.78 -10.91 -8.29
CA HIS A 247 -7.56 -11.72 -8.23
C HIS A 247 -6.69 -11.33 -7.02
N SER A 248 -6.48 -10.02 -6.81
CA SER A 248 -5.72 -9.51 -5.67
C SER A 248 -6.32 -9.90 -4.31
N ARG A 249 -7.67 -9.91 -4.19
CA ARG A 249 -8.34 -10.39 -2.97
C ARG A 249 -8.15 -11.89 -2.74
N GLN A 250 -8.27 -12.71 -3.79
CA GLN A 250 -8.09 -14.15 -3.68
C GLN A 250 -6.63 -14.53 -3.34
N SER A 251 -5.65 -13.87 -3.97
CA SER A 251 -4.22 -14.13 -3.70
C SER A 251 -3.78 -13.66 -2.32
N ALA A 252 -4.32 -12.54 -1.81
CA ALA A 252 -4.09 -12.10 -0.43
C ALA A 252 -4.63 -13.10 0.59
N THR A 253 -5.81 -13.67 0.35
CA THR A 253 -6.42 -14.69 1.22
C THR A 253 -5.60 -15.98 1.23
N GLN A 254 -5.10 -16.41 0.06
CA GLN A 254 -4.26 -17.61 -0.05
C GLN A 254 -2.88 -17.48 0.59
N ARG A 255 -2.33 -16.26 0.71
CA ARG A 255 -1.04 -16.00 1.38
C ARG A 255 -1.16 -15.84 2.89
N ALA A 256 -2.36 -15.62 3.40
CA ALA A 256 -2.64 -15.50 4.84
C ALA A 256 -2.92 -16.85 5.52
N HIS A 257 -3.07 -17.91 4.72
CA HIS A 257 -3.14 -19.31 5.13
C HIS A 257 -1.82 -20.01 4.82
#